data_AF-A0A7C6JI26-F1
#
_entry.id   AF-A0A7C6JI26-F1
#
_cell.length_a   1.000
_cell.length_b   1.000
_cell.length_c   1.000
_cell.angle_alpha   90.00
_cell.angle_beta   90.00
_cell.angle_gamma   90.00
#
_symmetry.space_group_name_H-M   'P 1'
#
loop_
_entity.id
_entity.type
_entity.pdbx_description
1 polymer ?
#
loop_
_entity_poly.entity_id
_entity_poly.type
_entity_poly.pdbx_seq_one_letter_code
_entity_poly.pdbx_strand_id
1 'polypeptide(L)'
;MQTVENQTETKAIVLTPEQRQRLARRSSIGIVQILGAQALLALVVTLLSWWLGGSYAAASALIGAGAYFIPNAIFAVRLLLGLMGGASASPTSFFWGEAFKLGTAIAILGLSAWQFQTWLVWPALLFGLIGVLKGYVVLLALGRLP
;
A
#
# COMPACT_ATOMS: atom_id res chain seq x y z
N MET A 1 -20.33 -49.10 -6.18
CA MET A 1 -20.16 -47.63 -6.19
C MET A 1 -19.01 -47.30 -5.24
N GLN A 2 -17.82 -47.00 -5.79
CA GLN A 2 -16.65 -46.59 -5.00
C GLN A 2 -16.65 -45.07 -4.92
N THR A 3 -16.77 -44.54 -3.71
CA THR A 3 -16.63 -43.12 -3.40
C THR A 3 -15.16 -42.74 -3.46
N VAL A 4 -14.80 -41.94 -4.46
CA VAL A 4 -13.46 -41.34 -4.60
C VAL A 4 -13.33 -40.25 -3.53
N GLU A 5 -12.81 -40.62 -2.37
CA GLU A 5 -12.41 -39.69 -1.32
C GLU A 5 -11.02 -39.14 -1.69
N ASN A 6 -11.00 -38.12 -2.55
CA ASN A 6 -9.77 -37.42 -2.91
C ASN A 6 -9.39 -36.45 -1.78
N GLN A 7 -8.68 -36.97 -0.79
CA GLN A 7 -7.99 -36.17 0.22
C GLN A 7 -6.85 -35.43 -0.48
N THR A 8 -7.07 -34.19 -0.89
CA THR A 8 -5.97 -33.25 -1.15
C THR A 8 -5.29 -32.96 0.17
N GLU A 9 -4.37 -33.85 0.58
CA GLU A 9 -3.32 -33.50 1.53
C GLU A 9 -2.59 -32.29 0.96
N THR A 10 -2.87 -31.11 1.50
CA THR A 10 -2.12 -29.89 1.22
C THR A 10 -0.73 -30.05 1.81
N LYS A 11 0.11 -30.87 1.15
CA LYS A 11 1.50 -31.11 1.53
C LYS A 11 2.18 -29.75 1.48
N ALA A 12 2.41 -29.17 2.66
CA ALA A 12 3.05 -27.88 2.80
C ALA A 12 4.35 -27.89 1.99
N ILE A 13 4.44 -27.03 0.98
CA ILE A 13 5.62 -26.94 0.12
C ILE A 13 6.75 -26.39 0.99
N VAL A 14 7.60 -27.28 1.50
CA VAL A 14 8.80 -26.90 2.26
C VAL A 14 9.80 -26.36 1.26
N LEU A 15 9.89 -25.03 1.19
CA LEU A 15 10.84 -24.36 0.29
C LEU A 15 12.28 -24.65 0.73
N THR A 16 13.10 -25.05 -0.25
CA THR A 16 14.56 -25.12 -0.06
C THR A 16 15.11 -23.71 0.27
N PRO A 17 16.24 -23.60 0.99
CA PRO A 17 16.83 -22.30 1.32
C PRO A 17 17.06 -21.40 0.11
N GLU A 18 17.46 -21.98 -1.02
CA GLU A 18 17.67 -21.26 -2.28
C GLU A 18 16.37 -20.71 -2.88
N GLN A 19 15.29 -21.51 -2.89
CA GLN A 19 13.98 -21.06 -3.36
C GLN A 19 13.42 -19.93 -2.50
N ARG A 20 13.65 -19.98 -1.17
CA ARG A 20 13.26 -18.89 -0.26
C ARG A 20 13.99 -17.60 -0.57
N GLN A 21 15.30 -17.65 -0.80
CA GLN A 21 16.06 -16.45 -1.16
C GLN A 21 15.60 -15.85 -2.50
N ARG A 22 15.34 -16.67 -3.52
CA ARG A 22 14.83 -16.20 -4.81
C ARG A 22 13.46 -15.53 -4.67
N LEU A 23 12.56 -16.12 -3.88
CA LEU A 23 11.24 -15.56 -3.58
C LEU A 23 11.36 -14.25 -2.81
N ALA A 24 12.16 -14.20 -1.75
CA ALA A 24 12.38 -12.99 -0.96
C ALA A 24 12.91 -11.83 -1.82
N ARG A 25 13.86 -12.10 -2.72
CA ARG A 25 14.41 -11.10 -3.64
C ARG A 25 13.36 -10.59 -4.63
N ARG A 26 12.59 -11.48 -5.26
CA ARG A 26 11.53 -11.11 -6.21
C ARG A 26 10.44 -10.28 -5.52
N SER A 27 9.96 -10.75 -4.36
CA SER A 27 8.94 -10.05 -3.57
C SER A 27 9.43 -8.67 -3.12
N SER A 28 10.70 -8.56 -2.71
CA SER A 28 11.26 -7.26 -2.29
C SER A 28 11.29 -6.25 -3.42
N ILE A 29 11.70 -6.66 -4.63
CA ILE A 29 11.68 -5.79 -5.82
C ILE A 29 10.25 -5.34 -6.14
N GLY A 30 9.28 -6.27 -6.10
CA GLY A 30 7.87 -5.95 -6.34
C GLY A 30 7.32 -4.93 -5.33
N ILE A 31 7.63 -5.10 -4.05
CA ILE A 31 7.22 -4.15 -2.99
C ILE A 31 7.78 -2.75 -3.28
N VAL A 32 9.07 -2.63 -3.59
CA VAL A 32 9.72 -1.34 -3.88
C VAL A 32 9.11 -0.69 -5.13
N GLN A 33 8.84 -1.47 -6.18
CA GLN A 33 8.20 -0.97 -7.41
C GLN A 33 6.80 -0.41 -7.14
N ILE A 34 6.00 -1.09 -6.32
CA ILE A 34 4.66 -0.63 -5.93
C ILE A 34 4.75 0.67 -5.13
N LEU A 35 5.65 0.76 -4.15
CA LEU A 35 5.84 2.01 -3.39
C LEU A 35 6.30 3.16 -4.29
N GLY A 36 7.20 2.90 -5.23
CA GLY A 36 7.64 3.90 -6.21
C GLY A 36 6.48 4.39 -7.08
N ALA A 37 5.64 3.48 -7.57
CA ALA A 37 4.45 3.84 -8.36
C ALA A 37 3.43 4.66 -7.54
N GLN A 38 3.23 4.31 -6.27
CA GLN A 38 2.38 5.07 -5.35
C GLN A 38 2.92 6.48 -5.10
N ALA A 39 4.23 6.63 -4.86
CA ALA A 39 4.87 7.93 -4.67
C ALA A 39 4.77 8.80 -5.93
N LEU A 40 5.00 8.22 -7.10
CA LEU A 40 4.83 8.91 -8.38
C LEU A 40 3.38 9.37 -8.55
N LEU A 41 2.42 8.50 -8.25
CA LEU A 41 1.01 8.83 -8.39
C LEU A 41 0.58 9.92 -7.40
N ALA A 42 1.11 9.91 -6.17
CA ALA A 42 0.92 10.97 -5.19
C ALA A 42 1.41 12.33 -5.75
N LEU A 43 2.59 12.35 -6.38
CA LEU A 43 3.10 13.56 -7.03
C LEU A 43 2.18 14.02 -8.16
N VAL A 44 1.76 13.12 -9.05
CA VAL A 44 0.88 13.43 -10.18
C VAL A 44 -0.44 14.02 -9.70
N VAL A 45 -1.13 13.38 -8.74
CA VAL A 45 -2.43 13.88 -8.25
C VAL A 45 -2.31 15.20 -7.51
N THR A 46 -1.22 15.43 -6.76
CA THR A 46 -0.93 16.72 -6.13
C THR A 46 -0.72 17.82 -7.16
N LEU A 47 0.08 17.57 -8.22
CA LEU A 47 0.33 18.55 -9.28
C LEU A 47 -0.93 18.86 -10.10
N LEU A 48 -1.74 17.85 -10.42
CA LEU A 48 -3.02 18.06 -11.09
C LEU A 48 -3.99 18.87 -10.23
N SER A 49 -4.06 18.58 -8.93
CA SER A 49 -4.90 19.34 -8.00
C SER A 49 -4.41 20.78 -7.85
N TRP A 50 -3.11 21.00 -7.85
CA TRP A 50 -2.51 22.33 -7.85
C TRP A 50 -2.90 23.13 -9.09
N TRP A 51 -2.79 22.53 -10.28
CA TRP A 51 -3.18 23.19 -11.52
C TRP A 51 -4.67 23.54 -11.54
N LEU A 52 -5.54 22.61 -11.14
CA LEU A 52 -6.99 22.80 -11.24
C LEU A 52 -7.58 23.71 -10.15
N GLY A 53 -7.01 23.69 -8.93
CA GLY A 53 -7.63 24.32 -7.75
C GLY A 53 -6.66 25.10 -6.87
N GLY A 54 -5.42 25.31 -7.31
CA GLY A 54 -4.41 26.09 -6.60
C GLY A 54 -3.81 25.38 -5.37
N SER A 55 -3.11 26.14 -4.55
CA SER A 55 -2.28 25.61 -3.46
C SER A 55 -3.07 24.84 -2.40
N TYR A 56 -4.30 25.27 -2.09
CA TYR A 56 -5.15 24.55 -1.12
C TYR A 56 -5.65 23.21 -1.64
N ALA A 57 -5.96 23.10 -2.93
CA ALA A 57 -6.28 21.82 -3.56
C ALA A 57 -5.05 20.91 -3.59
N ALA A 58 -3.87 21.44 -3.91
CA ALA A 58 -2.60 20.69 -3.88
C ALA A 58 -2.31 20.11 -2.49
N ALA A 59 -2.40 20.95 -1.46
CA ALA A 59 -2.16 20.55 -0.08
C ALA A 59 -3.22 19.53 0.41
N SER A 60 -4.48 19.71 0.04
CA SER A 60 -5.55 18.76 0.35
C SER A 60 -5.31 17.40 -0.30
N ALA A 61 -4.92 17.37 -1.58
CA ALA A 61 -4.56 16.14 -2.28
C ALA A 61 -3.32 15.46 -1.69
N LEU A 62 -2.32 16.24 -1.26
CA LEU A 62 -1.14 15.68 -0.59
C LEU A 62 -1.49 15.04 0.75
N ILE A 63 -2.38 15.65 1.54
CA ILE A 63 -2.92 15.05 2.77
C ILE A 63 -3.63 13.74 2.47
N GLY A 64 -4.52 13.71 1.48
CA GLY A 64 -5.24 12.50 1.08
C GLY A 64 -4.30 11.39 0.60
N ALA A 65 -3.33 11.75 -0.24
CA ALA A 65 -2.28 10.83 -0.71
C ALA A 65 -1.48 10.26 0.48
N GLY A 66 -1.06 11.11 1.41
CA GLY A 66 -0.32 10.73 2.62
C GLY A 66 -1.11 9.82 3.56
N ALA A 67 -2.42 10.05 3.69
CA ALA A 67 -3.31 9.24 4.54
C ALA A 67 -3.32 7.76 4.15
N TYR A 68 -3.11 7.45 2.87
CA TYR A 68 -2.93 6.08 2.40
C TYR A 68 -1.46 5.67 2.31
N PHE A 69 -0.60 6.51 1.72
CA PHE A 69 0.78 6.17 1.42
C PHE A 69 1.62 5.91 2.68
N ILE A 70 1.52 6.76 3.70
CA ILE A 70 2.35 6.69 4.91
C ILE A 70 2.16 5.35 5.64
N PRO A 71 0.93 4.98 6.06
CA PRO A 71 0.74 3.70 6.75
C PRO A 71 1.09 2.50 5.86
N ASN A 72 0.83 2.59 4.55
CA ASN A 72 1.17 1.53 3.62
C ASN A 72 2.68 1.35 3.47
N ALA A 73 3.43 2.44 3.37
CA ALA A 73 4.89 2.42 3.26
C ALA A 73 5.56 1.87 4.53
N ILE A 74 5.10 2.27 5.71
CA ILE A 74 5.60 1.73 6.98
C ILE A 74 5.43 0.21 7.04
N PHE A 75 4.26 -0.29 6.65
CA PHE A 75 4.00 -1.73 6.61
C PHE A 75 4.84 -2.45 5.57
N ALA A 76 5.00 -1.86 4.38
CA ALA A 76 5.82 -2.42 3.33
C ALA A 76 7.30 -2.52 3.75
N VAL A 77 7.83 -1.51 4.45
CA VAL A 77 9.18 -1.55 5.04
C VAL A 77 9.28 -2.66 6.08
N ARG A 78 8.30 -2.77 7.00
CA ARG A 78 8.25 -3.87 7.97
C ARG A 78 8.27 -5.24 7.27
N LEU A 79 7.54 -5.38 6.16
CA LEU A 79 7.51 -6.62 5.37
C LEU A 79 8.88 -6.91 4.73
N LEU A 80 9.53 -5.90 4.14
CA LEU A 80 10.88 -6.03 3.58
C LEU A 80 11.89 -6.48 4.64
N LEU A 81 11.86 -5.87 5.82
CA LEU A 81 12.72 -6.26 6.95
C LEU A 81 12.43 -7.70 7.40
N GLY A 82 11.16 -8.11 7.41
CA GLY A 82 10.75 -9.49 7.72
C GLY A 82 11.29 -10.51 6.70
N LEU A 83 11.26 -10.18 5.41
CA LEU A 83 11.81 -11.02 4.34
C LEU A 83 13.34 -11.19 4.44
N MET A 84 14.05 -10.16 4.89
CA MET A 84 15.51 -10.20 5.08
C MET A 84 15.92 -10.89 6.39
N GLY A 85 15.13 -10.71 7.46
CA GLY A 85 15.43 -11.23 8.80
C GLY A 85 14.89 -12.64 9.09
N GLY A 86 14.16 -13.26 8.15
CA GLY A 86 13.58 -14.60 8.35
C GLY A 86 12.46 -14.67 9.39
N ALA A 87 11.86 -13.53 9.73
CA ALA A 87 10.82 -13.45 10.75
C ALA A 87 9.53 -14.14 10.25
N SER A 88 8.97 -15.04 11.06
CA SER A 88 7.66 -15.63 10.79
C SER A 88 6.57 -14.60 11.07
N ALA A 89 5.80 -14.24 10.02
CA ALA A 89 4.64 -13.38 10.19
C ALA A 89 3.52 -14.18 10.87
N SER A 90 3.21 -13.86 12.13
CA SER A 90 2.02 -14.42 12.79
C SER A 90 0.76 -13.75 12.23
N PRO A 91 -0.37 -14.49 12.07
CA PRO A 91 -1.64 -13.91 11.66
C PRO A 91 -2.06 -12.72 12.55
N THR A 92 -1.83 -12.81 13.85
CA THR A 92 -2.13 -11.73 14.82
C THR A 92 -1.32 -10.46 14.56
N SER A 93 -0.02 -10.60 14.25
CA SER A 93 0.85 -9.47 13.92
C SER A 93 0.49 -8.83 12.58
N PHE A 94 -0.08 -9.60 11.65
CA PHE A 94 -0.63 -9.09 10.40
C PHE A 94 -1.91 -8.27 10.65
N PHE A 95 -2.88 -8.81 11.40
CA PHE A 95 -4.12 -8.12 11.75
C PHE A 95 -3.88 -6.79 12.48
N TRP A 96 -2.98 -6.77 13.46
CA TRP A 96 -2.60 -5.53 14.14
C TRP A 96 -1.93 -4.52 13.19
N GLY A 97 -1.18 -5.00 12.19
CA GLY A 97 -0.62 -4.16 11.15
C GLY A 97 -1.70 -3.49 10.29
N GLU A 98 -2.71 -4.24 9.85
CA GLU A 98 -3.83 -3.70 9.08
C GLU A 98 -4.69 -2.72 9.91
N ALA A 99 -4.96 -3.06 11.17
CA ALA A 99 -5.66 -2.16 12.09
C ALA A 99 -4.89 -0.85 12.30
N PHE A 100 -3.56 -0.92 12.47
CA PHE A 100 -2.70 0.26 12.57
C PHE A 100 -2.75 1.13 11.30
N LYS A 101 -2.75 0.53 10.11
CA LYS A 101 -2.86 1.28 8.86
C LYS A 101 -4.16 2.06 8.79
N LEU A 102 -5.28 1.39 9.06
CA LEU A 102 -6.60 2.00 9.05
C LEU A 102 -6.71 3.08 10.12
N GLY A 103 -6.25 2.81 11.34
CA GLY A 103 -6.23 3.79 12.43
C GLY A 103 -5.43 5.03 12.08
N THR A 104 -4.26 4.86 11.47
CA THR A 104 -3.40 5.96 11.02
C THR A 104 -4.06 6.76 9.90
N ALA A 105 -4.67 6.10 8.91
CA ALA A 105 -5.40 6.77 7.84
C ALA A 105 -6.57 7.59 8.39
N ILE A 106 -7.38 7.00 9.27
CA ILE A 106 -8.50 7.67 9.94
C ILE A 106 -7.99 8.86 10.77
N ALA A 107 -6.90 8.70 11.51
CA ALA A 107 -6.31 9.79 12.29
C ALA A 107 -5.86 10.95 11.40
N ILE A 108 -5.12 10.68 10.31
CA ILE A 108 -4.67 11.73 9.38
C ILE A 108 -5.88 12.48 8.80
N LEU A 109 -6.90 11.75 8.33
CA LEU A 109 -8.09 12.34 7.73
C LEU A 109 -8.91 13.13 8.76
N GLY A 110 -9.15 12.56 9.93
CA GLY A 110 -9.92 13.20 11.01
C GLY A 110 -9.24 14.44 11.56
N LEU A 111 -7.93 14.37 11.81
CA LEU A 111 -7.13 15.53 12.24
C LEU A 111 -7.12 16.62 11.17
N SER A 112 -7.00 16.25 9.89
CA SER A 112 -7.01 17.22 8.79
C SER A 112 -8.36 17.90 8.63
N ALA A 113 -9.45 17.14 8.73
CA ALA A 113 -10.81 17.68 8.71
C ALA A 113 -11.06 18.65 9.86
N TRP A 114 -10.51 18.36 11.05
CA TRP A 114 -10.65 19.21 12.22
C TRP A 114 -9.75 20.46 12.16
N GLN A 115 -8.49 20.33 11.76
CA GLN A 115 -7.50 21.41 11.82
C GLN A 115 -7.52 22.35 10.61
N PHE A 116 -7.89 21.83 9.42
CA PHE A 116 -7.75 22.55 8.15
C PHE A 116 -9.09 22.88 7.48
N GLN A 117 -10.19 22.79 8.22
CA GLN A 117 -11.57 23.06 7.76
C GLN A 117 -11.77 24.35 6.95
N THR A 118 -10.95 25.39 7.17
CA THR A 118 -11.06 26.67 6.47
C THR A 118 -10.55 26.66 5.03
N TRP A 119 -9.67 25.72 4.67
CA TRP A 119 -9.04 25.64 3.34
C TRP A 119 -9.02 24.24 2.74
N LEU A 120 -9.51 23.23 3.48
CA LEU A 120 -9.54 21.84 3.02
C LEU A 120 -10.50 21.68 1.84
N VAL A 121 -9.96 21.23 0.70
CA VAL A 121 -10.72 20.92 -0.50
C VAL A 121 -10.99 19.42 -0.52
N TRP A 122 -12.18 19.02 -0.06
CA TRP A 122 -12.60 17.62 0.04
C TRP A 122 -12.44 16.82 -1.27
N PRO A 123 -12.85 17.33 -2.45
CA PRO A 123 -12.65 16.61 -3.70
C PRO A 123 -11.16 16.32 -3.99
N ALA A 124 -10.28 17.29 -3.73
CA ALA A 124 -8.85 17.13 -3.95
C ALA A 124 -8.23 16.13 -2.97
N LEU A 125 -8.64 16.16 -1.70
CA LEU A 125 -8.24 15.17 -0.70
C LEU A 125 -8.65 13.76 -1.10
N LEU A 126 -9.90 13.56 -1.50
CA LEU A 126 -10.38 12.25 -1.94
C LEU A 126 -9.69 11.79 -3.23
N PHE A 127 -9.43 12.73 -4.14
CA PHE A 127 -8.66 12.45 -5.36
C PHE A 127 -7.24 11.99 -5.06
N GLY A 128 -6.56 12.64 -4.10
CA GLY A 128 -5.26 12.21 -3.60
C GLY A 128 -5.28 10.81 -3.02
N LEU A 129 -6.24 10.54 -2.12
CA LEU A 129 -6.41 9.25 -1.45
C LEU A 129 -6.65 8.10 -2.45
N ILE A 130 -7.67 8.27 -3.31
CA ILE A 130 -8.09 7.24 -4.29
C ILE A 130 -7.05 7.09 -5.39
N GLY A 131 -6.41 8.19 -5.79
CA GLY A 131 -5.30 8.20 -6.74
C GLY A 131 -4.23 7.23 -6.28
N VAL A 132 -3.60 7.47 -5.12
CA VAL A 132 -2.50 6.63 -4.64
C VAL A 132 -2.92 5.17 -4.40
N LEU A 133 -4.17 4.92 -3.95
CA LEU A 133 -4.71 3.57 -3.82
C LEU A 133 -4.60 2.76 -5.13
N LYS A 134 -4.75 3.42 -6.28
CA LYS A 134 -4.63 2.82 -7.61
C LYS A 134 -3.20 2.84 -8.17
N GLY A 135 -2.17 2.92 -7.34
CA GLY A 135 -0.76 2.87 -7.77
C GLY A 135 -0.41 1.64 -8.62
N TYR A 136 -1.08 0.50 -8.43
CA TYR A 136 -0.88 -0.69 -9.27
C TYR A 136 -1.33 -0.49 -10.73
N VAL A 137 -2.28 0.42 -10.99
CA VAL A 137 -2.75 0.73 -12.35
C VAL A 137 -1.64 1.38 -13.17
N VAL A 138 -0.76 2.16 -12.52
CA VAL A 138 0.43 2.73 -13.17
C VAL A 138 1.36 1.61 -13.62
N LEU A 139 1.62 0.61 -12.77
CA LEU A 139 2.44 -0.55 -13.13
C LEU A 139 1.83 -1.39 -14.26
N LEU A 140 0.51 -1.58 -14.26
CA LEU A 140 -0.22 -2.24 -15.34
C LEU A 140 -0.14 -1.46 -16.66
N ALA A 141 -0.36 -0.14 -16.62
CA ALA A 141 -0.27 0.73 -17.79
C ALA A 141 1.15 0.76 -18.39
N LEU A 142 2.18 0.59 -17.55
CA LEU A 142 3.58 0.49 -17.95
C LEU A 142 4.01 -0.92 -18.37
N GLY A 143 3.09 -1.90 -18.41
CA GLY A 143 3.38 -3.28 -18.80
C GLY A 143 4.30 -4.03 -17.83
N ARG A 144 4.46 -3.52 -16.60
CA ARG A 144 5.31 -4.12 -15.57
C ARG A 144 4.44 -4.78 -14.51
N LEU A 145 4.09 -6.03 -14.76
CA LEU A 145 3.48 -6.90 -13.75
C LEU A 145 4.57 -7.34 -12.74
N PRO A 146 4.34 -7.21 -11.42
CA PRO A 146 5.16 -7.90 -10.42
C PRO A 146 5.03 -9.44 -10.50
#